data_AF-A0A5B7FI34-F1
#
_entry.id   AF-A0A5B7FI34-F1
#
_cell.length_a   1.000
_cell.length_b   1.000
_cell.length_c   1.000
_cell.angle_alpha   90.00
_cell.angle_beta   90.00
_cell.angle_gamma   90.00
#
_symmetry.space_group_name_H-M   'P 1'
#
loop_
_entity.id
_entity.type
_entity.pdbx_description
1 polymer ?
#
loop_
_entity_poly.entity_id
_entity_poly.type
_entity_poly.pdbx_seq_one_letter_code
_entity_poly.pdbx_strand_id
1 'polypeptide(L)'
;MSAAVHVIQPSGDCVQWPADTLVARASATQPGSQGGSICGAHFRILSVSDGPVDKSSGTPYAYITRLDLCGKDLLTDDRASLAVSEAQSDYCKKVDLDPEDPRCARVLLSGTVEEVKNGTSEAEFAKEALFSRHPVMKTWPQKNHNWIFVKMNIKNIYVFDYFGGVRNVAVEDYYNAEL
;
A
#
# COMPACT_ATOMS: atom_id res chain seq x y z
N MET A 1 -16.66 24.58 11.92
CA MET A 1 -17.04 23.76 10.74
C MET A 1 -15.77 23.08 10.30
N SER A 2 -15.51 21.89 10.83
CA SER A 2 -14.22 21.19 10.70
C SER A 2 -14.28 20.27 9.49
N ALA A 3 -13.52 20.58 8.46
CA ALA A 3 -13.38 19.78 7.25
C ALA A 3 -12.28 18.74 7.47
N ALA A 4 -12.55 17.76 8.34
CA ALA A 4 -11.68 16.62 8.58
C ALA A 4 -12.51 15.34 8.37
N VAL A 5 -11.90 14.33 7.73
CA VAL A 5 -12.42 12.98 7.52
C VAL A 5 -13.51 12.83 6.43
N HIS A 6 -13.13 13.08 5.18
CA HIS A 6 -13.75 12.50 3.97
C HIS A 6 -12.63 12.06 3.02
N VAL A 7 -11.61 11.37 3.54
CA VAL A 7 -10.59 10.75 2.70
C VAL A 7 -11.12 9.36 2.34
N ILE A 8 -11.98 9.32 1.32
CA ILE A 8 -12.61 8.14 0.72
C ILE A 8 -13.70 7.50 1.62
N GLN A 9 -14.89 8.13 1.65
CA GLN A 9 -16.14 7.40 1.94
C GLN A 9 -16.82 7.04 0.61
N PRO A 10 -16.90 5.76 0.23
CA PRO A 10 -18.01 5.28 -0.56
C PRO A 10 -19.12 4.88 0.43
N SER A 11 -20.22 5.62 0.43
CA SER A 11 -21.53 5.20 0.96
C SER A 11 -21.51 4.10 2.05
N GLY A 12 -21.21 4.48 3.29
CA GLY A 12 -21.73 3.78 4.47
C GLY A 12 -21.16 2.41 4.86
N ASP A 13 -20.15 1.87 4.17
CA ASP A 13 -19.49 0.62 4.58
C ASP A 13 -17.97 0.79 4.56
N CYS A 14 -17.28 0.39 5.64
CA CYS A 14 -15.81 0.33 5.65
C CYS A 14 -15.35 -0.55 4.48
N VAL A 15 -14.72 0.03 3.45
CA VAL A 15 -14.15 -0.76 2.36
C VAL A 15 -12.93 -1.50 2.90
N GLN A 16 -13.19 -2.72 3.33
CA GLN A 16 -12.21 -3.79 3.40
C GLN A 16 -11.69 -3.99 1.97
N TRP A 17 -10.53 -3.40 1.65
CA TRP A 17 -9.89 -3.61 0.35
C TRP A 17 -9.64 -5.11 0.16
N PRO A 18 -10.12 -5.73 -0.94
CA PRO A 18 -9.86 -7.13 -1.19
C PRO A 18 -8.36 -7.37 -1.16
N ALA A 19 -7.96 -8.46 -0.50
CA ALA A 19 -6.56 -8.76 -0.19
C ALA A 19 -5.68 -8.88 -1.43
N ASP A 20 -6.21 -8.95 -2.64
CA ASP A 20 -5.47 -9.44 -3.78
C ASP A 20 -5.00 -8.31 -4.73
N THR A 21 -3.66 -8.15 -4.75
CA THR A 21 -2.83 -7.75 -5.90
C THR A 21 -2.73 -6.25 -6.20
N LEU A 22 -1.64 -5.60 -5.74
CA LEU A 22 -1.31 -4.20 -6.02
C LEU A 22 -0.34 -4.01 -7.19
N VAL A 23 -0.69 -3.12 -8.12
CA VAL A 23 0.15 -2.66 -9.22
C VAL A 23 0.84 -1.36 -8.81
N ALA A 24 2.14 -1.39 -8.54
CA ALA A 24 2.95 -0.17 -8.49
C ALA A 24 3.23 0.31 -9.93
N ARG A 25 2.51 1.35 -10.41
CA ARG A 25 2.79 2.04 -11.68
C ARG A 25 3.23 3.49 -11.41
N ALA A 26 4.36 3.90 -12.00
CA ALA A 26 4.66 5.31 -12.27
C ALA A 26 4.41 5.59 -13.76
N SER A 27 3.79 6.75 -14.06
CA SER A 27 3.63 7.24 -15.43
C SER A 27 4.91 7.95 -15.89
N ALA A 28 5.12 7.94 -17.20
CA ALA A 28 6.38 8.26 -17.86
C ALA A 28 6.66 9.77 -18.01
N THR A 29 7.97 10.05 -18.11
CA THR A 29 8.65 11.20 -18.74
C THR A 29 8.54 12.58 -18.09
N GLN A 30 9.50 12.91 -17.22
CA GLN A 30 10.30 14.14 -17.34
C GLN A 30 11.80 13.84 -17.10
N PRO A 31 12.73 14.44 -17.87
CA PRO A 31 14.16 14.23 -17.66
C PRO A 31 14.58 14.94 -16.37
N GLY A 32 15.02 14.18 -15.35
CA GLY A 32 15.73 14.75 -14.20
C GLY A 32 15.15 14.51 -12.80
N SER A 33 14.12 13.67 -12.62
CA SER A 33 13.67 13.28 -11.27
C SER A 33 13.64 11.76 -11.11
N GLN A 34 14.38 11.26 -10.11
CA GLN A 34 14.38 9.85 -9.71
C GLN A 34 13.12 9.59 -8.85
N GLY A 35 12.16 8.80 -9.34
CA GLY A 35 10.92 8.44 -8.63
C GLY A 35 10.82 6.93 -8.39
N GLY A 36 10.57 6.53 -7.13
CA GLY A 36 10.72 5.14 -6.63
C GLY A 36 9.44 4.30 -6.55
N SER A 37 9.62 2.97 -6.57
CA SER A 37 8.69 1.84 -6.40
C SER A 37 8.75 1.29 -4.97
N ILE A 38 7.75 0.58 -4.42
CA ILE A 38 7.81 -0.06 -3.08
C ILE A 38 9.12 -0.85 -2.84
N CYS A 39 9.81 -1.22 -3.92
CA CYS A 39 11.22 -1.59 -3.92
C CYS A 39 11.98 -0.70 -4.92
N GLY A 40 12.86 0.19 -4.42
CA GLY A 40 13.76 1.09 -5.15
C GLY A 40 13.59 1.19 -6.68
N ALA A 41 14.57 0.63 -7.41
CA ALA A 41 14.71 0.80 -8.87
C ALA A 41 13.74 -0.05 -9.72
N HIS A 42 13.14 -1.11 -9.16
CA HIS A 42 12.29 -2.04 -9.91
C HIS A 42 10.82 -1.98 -9.48
N PHE A 43 9.91 -1.90 -10.46
CA PHE A 43 8.47 -2.02 -10.23
C PHE A 43 8.07 -3.46 -9.90
N ARG A 44 7.19 -3.63 -8.91
CA ARG A 44 6.67 -4.94 -8.49
C ARG A 44 5.21 -4.93 -8.12
N ILE A 45 4.65 -6.14 -8.23
CA ILE A 45 3.36 -6.50 -7.65
C ILE A 45 3.66 -7.20 -6.34
N LEU A 46 3.13 -6.66 -5.24
CA LEU A 46 3.27 -7.25 -3.92
C LEU A 46 1.90 -7.44 -3.29
N SER A 47 1.77 -8.54 -2.56
CA SER A 47 0.74 -8.69 -1.54
C SER A 47 1.07 -7.79 -0.36
N VAL A 48 0.14 -6.92 0.03
CA VAL A 48 0.28 -6.04 1.20
C VAL A 48 -0.93 -6.19 2.13
N SER A 49 -0.78 -5.72 3.36
CA SER A 49 -1.87 -5.59 4.32
C SER A 49 -1.52 -4.49 5.32
N ASP A 50 -2.49 -3.71 5.75
CA ASP A 50 -2.35 -2.70 6.81
C ASP A 50 -2.98 -3.14 8.15
N GLY A 51 -3.73 -4.24 8.14
CA GLY A 51 -4.22 -4.89 9.35
C GLY A 51 -5.10 -6.10 9.06
N PRO A 52 -5.52 -6.84 10.09
CA PRO A 52 -6.65 -7.75 10.01
C PRO A 52 -7.96 -7.01 9.66
N VAL A 53 -9.00 -7.77 9.29
CA VAL A 53 -10.35 -7.23 9.13
C VAL A 53 -10.74 -6.44 10.38
N ASP A 54 -11.30 -5.25 10.17
CA ASP A 54 -11.72 -4.29 11.20
C ASP A 54 -10.62 -3.78 12.14
N LYS A 55 -9.34 -3.99 11.81
CA LYS A 55 -8.19 -3.58 12.63
C LYS A 55 -7.03 -3.07 11.78
N SER A 56 -7.31 -2.15 10.87
CA SER A 56 -6.28 -1.46 10.09
C SER A 56 -5.46 -0.50 10.97
N SER A 57 -4.15 -0.45 10.76
CA SER A 57 -3.27 0.60 11.30
C SER A 57 -3.00 1.73 10.30
N GLY A 58 -3.43 1.57 9.04
CA GLY A 58 -3.05 2.42 7.91
C GLY A 58 -1.60 2.24 7.43
N THR A 59 -0.73 1.48 8.13
CA THR A 59 0.65 1.26 7.68
C THR A 59 0.73 0.04 6.76
N PRO A 60 1.15 0.16 5.48
CA PRO A 60 1.30 -0.99 4.60
C PRO A 60 2.45 -1.90 5.03
N TYR A 61 2.14 -3.16 5.31
CA TYR A 61 3.11 -4.24 5.51
C TYR A 61 3.17 -5.16 4.29
N ALA A 62 4.34 -5.73 4.02
CA ALA A 62 4.53 -6.79 3.02
C ALA A 62 5.40 -7.92 3.58
N TYR A 63 5.22 -9.13 3.03
CA TYR A 63 6.03 -10.30 3.34
C TYR A 63 6.89 -10.66 2.13
N ILE A 64 8.19 -10.44 2.21
CA ILE A 64 9.11 -10.57 1.07
C ILE A 64 10.33 -11.41 1.43
N THR A 65 11.08 -11.82 0.41
CA THR A 65 12.38 -12.49 0.58
C THR A 65 13.49 -11.57 0.09
N ARG A 66 14.64 -11.59 0.79
CA ARG A 66 15.88 -10.93 0.35
C ARG A 66 16.45 -11.48 -0.94
N LEU A 67 15.95 -12.63 -1.40
CA LEU A 67 16.34 -13.25 -2.67
C LEU A 67 15.64 -12.62 -3.87
N ASP A 68 14.43 -12.10 -3.67
CA ASP A 68 13.72 -11.36 -4.71
C ASP A 68 14.39 -10.01 -4.94
N LEU A 69 14.23 -9.52 -6.15
CA LEU A 69 14.68 -8.19 -6.55
C LEU A 69 14.14 -7.11 -5.60
N CYS A 70 12.94 -7.27 -5.01
CA CYS A 70 12.46 -6.31 -4.00
C CYS A 70 13.40 -6.21 -2.81
N GLY A 71 13.74 -7.36 -2.22
CA GLY A 71 14.60 -7.41 -1.05
C GLY A 71 16.05 -7.02 -1.37
N LYS A 72 16.48 -7.13 -2.63
CA LYS A 72 17.75 -6.60 -3.11
C LYS A 72 17.73 -5.07 -3.24
N ASP A 73 16.66 -4.50 -3.79
CA ASP A 73 16.52 -3.06 -3.94
C ASP A 73 16.56 -2.37 -2.56
N LEU A 74 15.82 -2.91 -1.58
CA LEU A 74 15.79 -2.39 -0.20
C LEU A 74 17.16 -2.37 0.50
N LEU A 75 18.13 -3.17 0.07
CA LEU A 75 19.49 -3.13 0.61
C LEU A 75 20.30 -1.92 0.12
N THR A 76 19.85 -1.27 -0.95
CA THR A 76 20.58 -0.21 -1.66
C THR A 76 19.82 1.12 -1.70
N ASP A 77 18.49 1.09 -1.81
CA ASP A 77 17.61 2.24 -1.83
C ASP A 77 16.28 1.84 -1.19
N ASP A 78 15.99 2.45 -0.04
CA ASP A 78 14.78 2.20 0.73
C ASP A 78 13.60 3.06 0.27
N ARG A 79 13.81 4.00 -0.67
CA ARG A 79 12.75 4.88 -1.14
C ARG A 79 11.75 4.12 -1.98
N ALA A 80 10.49 4.42 -1.71
CA ALA A 80 9.41 3.59 -2.20
C ALA A 80 8.10 4.32 -2.45
N SER A 81 7.33 3.82 -3.42
CA SER A 81 5.95 4.24 -3.64
C SER A 81 5.01 3.06 -3.86
N LEU A 82 3.82 3.16 -3.26
CA LEU A 82 2.74 2.19 -3.37
C LEU A 82 1.54 2.86 -4.04
N ALA A 83 0.96 2.21 -5.03
CA ALA A 83 -0.24 2.67 -5.71
C ALA A 83 -1.37 1.65 -5.51
N VAL A 84 -2.51 2.11 -4.98
CA VAL A 84 -3.73 1.33 -4.72
C VAL A 84 -4.88 1.99 -5.47
N SER A 85 -5.78 1.21 -6.06
CA SER A 85 -6.93 1.68 -6.83
C SER A 85 -8.17 0.80 -6.61
N GLU A 86 -9.33 1.44 -6.58
CA GLU A 86 -10.64 0.77 -6.64
C GLU A 86 -10.83 -0.12 -7.87
N ALA A 87 -10.03 0.05 -8.93
CA ALA A 87 -10.05 -0.85 -10.07
C ALA A 87 -9.59 -2.28 -9.72
N GLN A 88 -8.97 -2.48 -8.56
CA GLN A 88 -8.60 -3.79 -8.04
C GLN A 88 -9.77 -4.50 -7.36
N SER A 89 -10.79 -3.75 -6.93
CA SER A 89 -12.07 -4.29 -6.49
C SER A 89 -13.02 -4.41 -7.69
N ASP A 90 -14.28 -4.78 -7.45
CA ASP A 90 -15.31 -4.74 -8.48
C ASP A 90 -16.04 -3.40 -8.57
N TYR A 91 -15.65 -2.41 -7.74
CA TYR A 91 -16.32 -1.11 -7.63
C TYR A 91 -16.39 -0.39 -8.97
N CYS A 92 -15.24 -0.08 -9.58
CA CYS A 92 -15.22 0.75 -10.80
C CYS A 92 -15.99 0.09 -11.94
N LYS A 93 -15.94 -1.25 -12.03
CA LYS A 93 -16.73 -2.02 -12.99
C LYS A 93 -18.24 -1.93 -12.70
N LYS A 94 -18.66 -2.02 -11.43
CA LYS A 94 -20.07 -1.93 -11.04
C LYS A 94 -20.68 -0.56 -11.32
N VAL A 95 -19.89 0.50 -11.22
CA VAL A 95 -20.34 1.87 -11.48
C VAL A 95 -19.97 2.39 -12.88
N ASP A 96 -19.56 1.50 -13.78
CA ASP A 96 -19.20 1.79 -15.18
C ASP A 96 -18.19 2.94 -15.34
N LEU A 97 -17.14 2.89 -14.52
CA LEU A 97 -16.00 3.81 -14.56
C LEU A 97 -14.78 3.13 -15.17
N ASP A 98 -14.16 3.82 -16.12
CA ASP A 98 -12.82 3.46 -16.59
C ASP A 98 -11.81 3.57 -15.42
N PRO A 99 -10.82 2.67 -15.31
CA PRO A 99 -9.80 2.75 -14.25
C PRO A 99 -9.00 4.06 -14.18
N GLU A 100 -8.95 4.84 -15.26
CA GLU A 100 -8.31 6.18 -15.26
C GLU A 100 -9.29 7.32 -14.91
N ASP A 101 -10.60 7.06 -14.85
CA ASP A 101 -11.58 8.05 -14.37
C ASP A 101 -11.29 8.36 -12.88
N PRO A 102 -11.13 9.63 -12.49
CA PRO A 102 -10.75 9.97 -11.11
C PRO A 102 -11.80 9.56 -10.07
N ARG A 103 -13.04 9.27 -10.46
CA ARG A 103 -14.08 8.71 -9.58
C ARG A 103 -13.84 7.22 -9.28
N CYS A 104 -13.04 6.53 -10.09
CA CYS A 104 -12.43 5.26 -9.76
C CYS A 104 -11.20 5.54 -8.89
N ALA A 105 -11.45 5.71 -7.59
CA ALA A 105 -10.47 6.31 -6.70
C ALA A 105 -9.14 5.53 -6.68
N ARG A 106 -8.04 6.27 -6.59
CA ARG A 106 -6.69 5.70 -6.37
C ARG A 106 -5.87 6.57 -5.44
N VAL A 107 -5.02 5.91 -4.66
CA VAL A 107 -4.06 6.56 -3.76
C VAL A 107 -2.64 6.17 -4.16
N LEU A 108 -1.74 7.15 -4.14
CA LEU A 108 -0.30 6.95 -4.22
C LEU A 108 0.31 7.33 -2.87
N LEU A 109 0.94 6.37 -2.23
CA LEU A 109 1.76 6.58 -1.04
C LEU A 109 3.21 6.62 -1.49
N SER A 110 4.01 7.54 -0.96
CA SER A 110 5.46 7.58 -1.19
C SER A 110 6.20 7.80 0.12
N GLY A 111 7.36 7.19 0.29
CA GLY A 111 8.04 7.11 1.57
C GLY A 111 9.32 6.27 1.52
N THR A 112 9.63 5.62 2.64
CA THR A 112 10.70 4.62 2.71
C THR A 112 10.16 3.28 3.20
N VAL A 113 10.85 2.19 2.93
CA VAL A 113 10.49 0.85 3.38
C VAL A 113 11.61 0.28 4.25
N GLU A 114 11.24 -0.24 5.42
CA GLU A 114 12.19 -0.85 6.35
C GLU A 114 11.75 -2.24 6.79
N GLU A 115 12.71 -3.05 7.21
CA GLU A 115 12.42 -4.36 7.83
C GLU A 115 11.83 -4.16 9.23
N VAL A 116 10.71 -4.84 9.49
CA VAL A 116 10.11 -4.89 10.82
C VAL A 116 10.99 -5.75 11.72
N LYS A 117 11.40 -5.20 12.86
CA LYS A 117 12.29 -5.89 13.81
C LYS A 117 11.62 -7.15 14.37
N ASN A 118 12.25 -8.30 14.15
CA ASN A 118 11.79 -9.59 14.68
C ASN A 118 11.67 -9.58 16.22
N GLY A 119 10.70 -10.34 16.74
CA GLY A 119 10.46 -10.47 18.18
C GLY A 119 9.80 -9.25 18.84
N THR A 120 9.26 -8.33 18.05
CA THR A 120 8.50 -7.17 18.54
C THR A 120 7.00 -7.40 18.39
N SER A 121 6.19 -6.63 19.11
CA SER A 121 4.73 -6.62 18.92
C SER A 121 4.32 -6.20 17.50
N GLU A 122 5.11 -5.33 16.87
CA GLU A 122 4.88 -4.93 15.47
C GLU A 122 5.10 -6.10 14.50
N ALA A 123 6.10 -6.95 14.74
CA ALA A 123 6.30 -8.15 13.92
C ALA A 123 5.12 -9.13 14.02
N GLU A 124 4.57 -9.32 15.23
CA GLU A 124 3.37 -10.16 15.40
C GLU A 124 2.14 -9.53 14.74
N PHE A 125 1.97 -8.21 14.82
CA PHE A 125 0.89 -7.49 14.13
C PHE A 125 1.02 -7.60 12.60
N ALA A 126 2.21 -7.35 12.05
CA ALA A 126 2.46 -7.46 10.61
C ALA A 126 2.17 -8.88 10.09
N LYS A 127 2.60 -9.89 10.85
CA LYS A 127 2.29 -11.30 10.56
C LYS A 127 0.79 -11.57 10.61
N GLU A 128 0.08 -11.09 11.62
CA GLU A 128 -1.38 -11.25 11.73
C GLU A 128 -2.10 -10.57 10.58
N ALA A 129 -1.75 -9.31 10.27
CA ALA A 129 -2.29 -8.53 9.16
C ALA A 129 -2.14 -9.30 7.84
N LEU A 130 -0.89 -9.65 7.49
CA LEU A 130 -0.58 -10.32 6.24
C LEU A 130 -1.17 -11.72 6.16
N PHE A 131 -1.03 -12.56 7.19
CA PHE A 131 -1.46 -13.96 7.12
C PHE A 131 -2.96 -14.15 7.31
N SER A 132 -3.66 -13.15 7.84
CA SER A 132 -5.12 -13.16 7.88
C SER A 132 -5.70 -12.78 6.52
N ARG A 133 -5.11 -11.82 5.81
CA ARG A 133 -5.54 -11.41 4.46
C ARG A 133 -5.02 -12.31 3.34
N HIS A 134 -3.82 -12.87 3.52
CA HIS A 134 -3.12 -13.74 2.57
C HIS A 134 -2.80 -15.10 3.22
N PRO A 135 -3.80 -15.96 3.48
CA PRO A 135 -3.60 -17.19 4.25
C PRO A 135 -2.59 -18.17 3.61
N VAL A 136 -2.40 -18.10 2.28
CA VAL A 136 -1.42 -18.91 1.55
C VAL A 136 0.03 -18.58 1.94
N MET A 137 0.32 -17.40 2.49
CA MET A 137 1.68 -17.04 2.96
C MET A 137 2.18 -17.97 4.06
N LYS A 138 1.27 -18.56 4.85
CA LYS A 138 1.61 -19.56 5.88
C LYS A 138 2.25 -20.81 5.29
N THR A 139 1.94 -21.12 4.03
CA THR A 139 2.43 -22.31 3.33
C THR A 139 3.65 -22.02 2.46
N TRP A 140 4.13 -20.77 2.41
CA TRP A 140 5.31 -20.43 1.64
C TRP A 140 6.56 -21.15 2.17
N PRO A 141 7.54 -21.49 1.30
CA PRO A 141 8.71 -22.26 1.71
C PRO A 141 9.54 -21.52 2.76
N GLN A 142 9.58 -22.02 3.99
CA GLN A 142 10.30 -21.35 5.08
C GLN A 142 11.81 -21.60 5.04
N LYS A 143 12.22 -22.78 4.53
CA LYS A 143 13.64 -23.15 4.44
C LYS A 143 14.32 -22.35 3.34
N ASN A 144 15.45 -21.72 3.64
CA ASN A 144 16.36 -21.05 2.70
C ASN A 144 15.82 -19.77 2.00
N HIS A 145 14.55 -19.40 2.16
CA HIS A 145 14.00 -18.18 1.57
C HIS A 145 14.16 -16.94 2.45
N ASN A 146 14.46 -17.08 3.76
CA ASN A 146 14.72 -15.97 4.68
C ASN A 146 13.70 -14.83 4.53
N TRP A 147 12.43 -15.18 4.70
CA TRP A 147 11.35 -14.21 4.61
C TRP A 147 11.44 -13.18 5.72
N ILE A 148 11.11 -11.94 5.37
CA ILE A 148 11.10 -10.79 6.27
C ILE A 148 9.77 -10.05 6.12
N PHE A 149 9.32 -9.47 7.21
CA PHE A 149 8.24 -8.48 7.19
C PHE A 149 8.85 -7.11 6.95
N VAL A 150 8.29 -6.36 6.01
CA VAL A 150 8.69 -4.97 5.77
C VAL A 150 7.49 -4.07 5.91
N LYS A 151 7.71 -2.80 6.25
CA LYS A 151 6.67 -1.78 6.37
C LYS A 151 7.03 -0.54 5.59
N MET A 152 6.02 0.19 5.12
CA MET A 152 6.20 1.49 4.49
C MET A 152 6.03 2.63 5.50
N ASN A 153 7.10 3.40 5.70
CA ASN A 153 7.10 4.67 6.39
C ASN A 153 6.64 5.78 5.42
N ILE A 154 5.35 6.10 5.44
CA ILE A 154 4.71 7.05 4.54
C ILE A 154 5.24 8.47 4.79
N LYS A 155 5.63 9.15 3.71
CA LYS A 155 6.06 10.57 3.71
C LYS A 155 5.11 11.48 2.92
N ASN A 156 4.56 10.98 1.83
CA ASN A 156 3.63 11.72 0.96
C ASN A 156 2.43 10.86 0.61
N ILE A 157 1.25 11.47 0.56
CA ILE A 157 -0.03 10.81 0.25
C ILE A 157 -0.74 11.64 -0.82
N TYR A 158 -1.03 11.01 -1.94
CA TYR A 158 -1.69 11.61 -3.09
C TYR A 158 -2.98 10.86 -3.38
N VAL A 159 -4.12 11.54 -3.32
CA VAL A 159 -5.44 10.96 -3.57
C VAL A 159 -6.00 11.51 -4.87
N PHE A 160 -6.49 10.60 -5.72
CA PHE A 160 -7.24 10.88 -6.93
C PHE A 160 -8.62 10.26 -6.75
N ASP A 161 -9.61 11.05 -6.36
CA ASP A 161 -10.96 10.58 -6.04
C ASP A 161 -12.06 11.43 -6.69
N TYR A 162 -11.70 12.53 -7.36
CA TYR A 162 -12.63 13.36 -8.12
C TYR A 162 -11.92 14.25 -9.15
N PHE A 163 -12.71 14.92 -9.97
CA PHE A 163 -12.22 15.94 -10.89
C PHE A 163 -11.59 17.12 -10.13
N GLY A 164 -10.63 17.80 -10.75
CA GLY A 164 -9.93 18.96 -10.16
C GLY A 164 -8.46 18.72 -9.82
N GLY A 165 -7.95 17.50 -10.06
CA GLY A 165 -6.55 17.15 -9.87
C GLY A 165 -6.27 16.39 -8.59
N VAL A 166 -4.99 16.18 -8.30
CA VAL A 166 -4.54 15.40 -7.14
C VAL A 166 -4.72 16.18 -5.84
N ARG A 167 -5.21 15.50 -4.79
CA ARG A 167 -5.23 16.03 -3.42
C ARG A 167 -4.06 15.48 -2.62
N ASN A 168 -3.29 16.37 -2.01
CA ASN A 168 -2.24 16.01 -1.06
C ASN A 168 -2.85 15.88 0.34
N VAL A 169 -2.61 14.76 1.02
CA VAL A 169 -3.10 14.51 2.38
C VAL A 169 -1.91 14.55 3.34
N ALA A 170 -2.05 15.22 4.47
CA ALA A 170 -1.03 15.21 5.51
C ALA A 170 -0.96 13.82 6.15
N VAL A 171 0.26 13.36 6.45
CA VAL A 171 0.47 12.02 7.06
C VAL A 171 -0.24 11.93 8.43
N GLU A 172 -0.27 13.01 9.20
CA GLU A 172 -1.00 13.07 10.46
C GLU A 172 -2.51 12.88 10.26
N ASP A 173 -3.12 13.57 9.29
CA ASP A 173 -4.55 13.44 8.99
C ASP A 173 -4.91 12.01 8.55
N TYR A 174 -4.01 11.35 7.81
CA TYR A 174 -4.19 9.97 7.38
C TYR A 174 -4.25 8.99 8.56
N TYR A 175 -3.31 9.09 9.50
CA TYR A 175 -3.27 8.20 10.66
C TYR A 175 -4.30 8.55 11.74
N ASN A 176 -4.85 9.76 11.72
CA ASN A 176 -5.92 10.20 12.63
C ASN A 176 -7.33 10.03 12.04
N ALA A 177 -7.47 9.47 10.84
CA ALA A 177 -8.77 9.21 10.24
C ALA A 177 -9.54 8.16 11.06
N GLU A 178 -10.85 8.38 11.23
CA GLU A 178 -11.74 7.39 11.83
C GLU A 178 -12.15 6.36 10.76
N LEU A 179 -12.05 5.08 11.11
CA LEU A 179 -12.44 3.92 10.28
C LEU A 179 -13.90 3.55 10.48
#